data_AF-A0A7K0NSW0-F1
#
_entry.id   AF-A0A7K0NSW0-F1
#
_cell.length_a   1.000
_cell.length_b   1.000
_cell.length_c   1.000
_cell.angle_alpha   90.00
_cell.angle_beta   90.00
_cell.angle_gamma   90.00
#
_symmetry.space_group_name_H-M   'P 1'
#
loop_
_entity.id
_entity.type
_entity.pdbx_description
1 polymer ?
#
loop_
_entity_poly.entity_id
_entity_poly.type
_entity_poly.pdbx_seq_one_letter_code
_entity_poly.pdbx_strand_id
1 'polypeptide(L)'
;MKILHTSDWHLGRKFVNEDLLATQSDFVDWLVETVRTEKIELVAIAGDVYDRSVPPEEAVALLGRALDDIVGAGAQVVMIPGNHDNTTRLGFGERAFGLAGIHIRGSIKPERAGAPFFLDFKDGPLAVVAVPFLDPGMYFVRGADGEYPESQ
;
A
#
# COMPACT_ATOMS: atom_id res chain seq x y z
N MET A 1 -14.69 11.20 -11.36
CA MET A 1 -13.50 10.65 -10.71
C MET A 1 -12.92 11.62 -9.71
N LYS A 2 -12.99 11.29 -8.42
CA LYS A 2 -12.17 11.92 -7.38
C LYS A 2 -11.20 10.90 -6.79
N ILE A 3 -9.93 11.28 -6.71
CA ILE A 3 -8.84 10.46 -6.17
C ILE A 3 -8.31 11.13 -4.90
N LEU A 4 -8.17 10.36 -3.82
CA LEU A 4 -7.45 10.77 -2.62
C LEU A 4 -6.09 10.08 -2.61
N HIS A 5 -5.03 10.84 -2.42
CA HIS A 5 -3.66 10.32 -2.35
C HIS A 5 -3.07 10.57 -0.96
N THR A 6 -2.47 9.53 -0.37
CA THR A 6 -1.82 9.54 0.94
C THR A 6 -0.66 8.54 0.93
N SER A 7 0.22 8.61 1.92
CA SER A 7 1.41 7.75 2.08
C SER A 7 1.89 7.77 3.53
N ASP A 8 2.90 6.97 3.86
CA ASP A 8 3.67 7.07 5.11
C ASP A 8 2.83 6.91 6.38
N TRP A 9 1.90 5.95 6.36
CA TRP A 9 1.04 5.67 7.52
C TRP A 9 1.85 5.14 8.71
N HIS A 10 2.90 4.36 8.43
CA HIS A 10 3.75 3.71 9.42
C HIS A 10 2.95 3.06 10.56
N LEU A 11 1.93 2.27 10.23
CA LEU A 11 1.06 1.67 11.23
C LEU A 11 1.86 0.83 12.22
N GLY A 12 1.58 1.04 13.51
CA GLY A 12 2.28 0.40 14.64
C GLY A 12 3.56 1.12 15.08
N ARG A 13 3.82 2.33 14.58
CA ARG A 13 4.95 3.17 15.00
C ARG A 13 4.83 3.57 16.46
N LYS A 14 5.98 3.62 17.13
CA LYS A 14 6.14 4.22 18.47
C LYS A 14 7.03 5.45 18.38
N PHE A 15 6.70 6.49 19.13
CA PHE A 15 7.55 7.67 19.26
C PHE A 15 8.16 7.69 20.67
N VAL A 16 9.44 7.32 20.75
CA VAL A 16 10.13 7.07 22.02
C VAL A 16 9.39 5.98 22.81
N ASN A 17 8.59 6.34 23.81
CA ASN A 17 7.83 5.40 24.65
C ASN A 17 6.31 5.50 24.42
N GLU A 18 5.86 6.36 23.51
CA GLU A 18 4.45 6.56 23.23
C GLU A 18 4.01 5.72 22.02
N ASP A 19 2.90 5.01 22.20
CA ASP A 19 2.26 4.25 21.13
C ASP A 19 1.37 5.18 20.30
N LEU A 20 1.59 5.23 18.98
CA LEU A 20 0.81 6.08 18.09
C LEU A 20 -0.46 5.39 17.56
N LEU A 21 -0.69 4.12 17.87
CA LEU A 21 -1.77 3.34 17.25
C LEU A 21 -3.16 3.96 17.47
N ALA A 22 -3.42 4.54 18.64
CA ALA A 22 -4.68 5.23 18.92
C ALA A 22 -4.87 6.44 17.98
N THR A 23 -3.85 7.28 17.83
CA THR A 23 -3.85 8.42 16.90
C THR A 23 -3.93 7.98 15.44
N GLN A 24 -3.28 6.87 15.09
CA GLN A 24 -3.39 6.27 13.76
C GLN A 24 -4.82 5.77 13.49
N SER A 25 -5.49 5.24 14.51
CA SER A 25 -6.91 4.88 14.43
C SER A 25 -7.80 6.11 14.20
N ASP A 26 -7.55 7.21 14.91
CA ASP A 26 -8.29 8.47 14.71
C ASP A 26 -8.08 9.02 13.28
N PHE A 27 -6.86 8.91 12.75
CA PHE A 27 -6.55 9.25 11.36
C PHE A 27 -7.33 8.38 10.37
N VAL A 28 -7.38 7.06 10.58
CA VAL A 28 -8.15 6.15 9.73
C VAL A 28 -9.63 6.52 9.74
N ASP A 29 -10.19 6.82 10.90
CA ASP A 29 -11.61 7.20 11.04
C ASP A 29 -11.90 8.50 10.28
N TRP A 30 -11.02 9.50 10.43
CA TRP A 30 -11.11 10.76 9.67
C TRP A 30 -10.97 10.54 8.15
N LEU A 31 -10.04 9.67 7.74
CA LEU A 31 -9.81 9.35 6.32
C LEU A 31 -11.06 8.71 5.71
N VAL A 32 -11.65 7.72 6.37
CA VAL A 32 -12.86 7.03 5.91
C VAL A 32 -14.03 8.00 5.79
N GLU A 33 -14.23 8.88 6.79
CA GLU A 33 -15.28 9.89 6.71
C GLU A 33 -15.02 10.90 5.58
N THR A 34 -13.76 11.27 5.34
CA THR A 34 -13.37 12.11 4.19
C THR A 34 -13.70 11.42 2.87
N VAL A 35 -13.38 10.13 2.73
CA VAL A 35 -13.71 9.31 1.55
C VAL A 35 -15.21 9.36 1.27
N ARG A 36 -16.03 9.14 2.31
CA ARG A 36 -17.49 9.14 2.21
C ARG A 36 -18.06 10.52 1.87
N THR A 37 -17.67 11.55 2.60
CA THR A 37 -18.22 12.91 2.46
C THR A 37 -17.85 13.54 1.13
N GLU A 38 -16.59 13.40 0.72
CA GLU A 38 -16.10 13.94 -0.53
C GLU A 38 -16.46 13.10 -1.75
N LYS A 39 -17.03 11.90 -1.55
CA LYS A 39 -17.35 10.93 -2.61
C LYS A 39 -16.10 10.57 -3.41
N ILE A 40 -15.04 10.22 -2.70
CA ILE A 40 -13.81 9.70 -3.30
C ILE A 40 -14.10 8.34 -3.94
N GLU A 41 -13.59 8.13 -5.15
CA GLU A 41 -13.80 6.89 -5.91
C GLU A 41 -12.55 5.99 -5.87
N LEU A 42 -11.38 6.58 -5.64
CA LEU A 42 -10.11 5.85 -5.51
C LEU A 42 -9.24 6.45 -4.40
N VAL A 43 -8.75 5.61 -3.49
CA VAL A 43 -7.72 5.96 -2.52
C VAL A 43 -6.39 5.34 -2.96
N ALA A 44 -5.37 6.16 -3.14
CA ALA A 44 -4.00 5.75 -3.43
C ALA A 44 -3.13 5.86 -2.18
N ILE A 45 -2.61 4.73 -1.68
CA ILE A 45 -1.70 4.63 -0.54
C ILE A 45 -0.28 4.37 -1.07
N ALA A 46 0.53 5.41 -1.15
CA ALA A 46 1.79 5.43 -1.86
C ALA A 46 3.03 5.04 -1.03
N GLY A 47 2.93 3.95 -0.25
CA GLY A 47 4.06 3.37 0.47
C GLY A 47 4.06 3.62 1.97
N ASP A 48 4.99 2.93 2.63
CA ASP A 48 5.24 2.94 4.07
C ASP A 48 3.95 2.77 4.89
N VAL A 49 3.26 1.66 4.57
CA VAL A 49 2.00 1.28 5.20
C VAL A 49 2.25 0.88 6.65
N TYR A 50 3.24 0.03 6.89
CA TYR A 50 3.68 -0.37 8.22
C TYR A 50 4.98 0.32 8.62
N ASP A 51 5.18 0.53 9.92
CA ASP A 51 6.44 1.09 10.44
C ASP A 51 7.63 0.13 10.26
N ARG A 52 7.38 -1.17 10.12
CA ARG A 52 8.41 -2.20 10.02
C ARG A 52 7.94 -3.39 9.21
N SER A 53 8.91 -4.14 8.66
CA SER A 53 8.69 -5.28 7.77
C SER A 53 7.94 -6.45 8.43
N VAL A 54 7.98 -6.54 9.76
CA VAL A 54 7.19 -7.47 10.59
C VAL A 54 6.28 -6.64 11.50
N PRO A 55 5.10 -6.21 11.02
CA PRO A 55 4.20 -5.37 11.81
C PRO A 55 3.66 -6.11 13.04
N PRO A 56 3.32 -5.37 14.13
CA PRO A 56 2.55 -5.93 15.24
C PRO A 56 1.12 -6.30 14.79
N GLU A 57 0.46 -7.19 15.53
CA GLU A 57 -0.89 -7.69 15.21
C GLU A 57 -1.91 -6.55 15.11
N GLU A 58 -1.83 -5.60 16.03
CA GLU A 58 -2.78 -4.50 16.12
C GLU A 58 -2.67 -3.54 14.91
N ALA A 59 -1.48 -3.38 14.34
CA ALA A 59 -1.28 -2.61 13.11
C ALA A 59 -1.89 -3.34 11.90
N VAL A 60 -1.76 -4.66 11.84
CA VAL A 60 -2.38 -5.48 10.79
C VAL A 60 -3.90 -5.40 10.87
N ALA A 61 -4.46 -5.50 12.09
CA ALA A 61 -5.88 -5.34 12.33
C ALA A 61 -6.39 -3.94 11.92
N LEU A 62 -5.63 -2.89 12.23
CA LEU A 62 -5.97 -1.52 11.85
C LEU A 62 -5.97 -1.32 10.33
N LEU A 63 -4.97 -1.85 9.61
CA LEU A 63 -4.98 -1.81 8.14
C LEU A 63 -6.20 -2.55 7.57
N GLY A 64 -6.49 -3.75 8.08
CA GLY A 64 -7.65 -4.54 7.64
C GLY A 64 -8.95 -3.76 7.76
N ARG A 65 -9.19 -3.17 8.95
CA ARG A 65 -10.35 -2.31 9.21
C ARG A 65 -10.40 -1.10 8.26
N ALA A 66 -9.27 -0.41 8.07
CA ALA A 66 -9.20 0.75 7.18
C ALA A 66 -9.59 0.39 5.74
N LEU A 67 -9.08 -0.72 5.22
CA LEU A 67 -9.38 -1.19 3.86
C LEU A 67 -10.85 -1.58 3.71
N ASP A 68 -11.39 -2.32 4.67
CA ASP A 68 -12.81 -2.71 4.70
C ASP A 68 -13.73 -1.48 4.71
N ASP A 69 -13.41 -0.49 5.55
CA ASP A 69 -14.20 0.73 5.70
C ASP A 69 -14.11 1.65 4.46
N ILE A 70 -12.93 1.78 3.82
CA ILE A 70 -12.77 2.54 2.57
C ILE A 70 -13.58 1.91 1.44
N VAL A 71 -13.50 0.58 1.28
CA VAL A 71 -14.29 -0.15 0.28
C VAL A 71 -15.79 -0.06 0.60
N GLY A 72 -16.16 -0.19 1.87
CA GLY A 72 -17.53 -0.02 2.34
C GLY A 72 -18.10 1.39 2.10
N ALA A 73 -17.25 2.41 2.05
CA ALA A 73 -17.62 3.78 1.66
C ALA A 73 -17.78 3.95 0.13
N GLY A 74 -17.47 2.93 -0.67
CA GLY A 74 -17.68 2.89 -2.11
C GLY A 74 -16.44 3.24 -2.95
N ALA A 75 -15.26 3.39 -2.33
CA ALA A 75 -14.02 3.67 -3.02
C ALA A 75 -13.21 2.39 -3.30
N GLN A 76 -12.46 2.38 -4.39
CA GLN A 76 -11.40 1.38 -4.60
C GLN A 76 -10.12 1.83 -3.89
N VAL A 77 -9.22 0.90 -3.62
CA VAL A 77 -7.89 1.18 -3.05
C VAL A 77 -6.81 0.72 -4.01
N VAL A 78 -5.80 1.56 -4.24
CA VAL A 78 -4.52 1.13 -4.81
C VAL A 78 -3.43 1.38 -3.77
N MET A 79 -2.62 0.38 -3.48
CA MET A 79 -1.59 0.46 -2.47
C MET A 79 -0.27 -0.16 -2.94
N ILE A 80 0.84 0.48 -2.57
CA ILE A 80 2.19 -0.01 -2.82
C ILE A 80 2.95 -0.18 -1.50
N PRO A 81 3.90 -1.14 -1.41
CA PRO A 81 4.87 -1.17 -0.33
C PRO A 81 5.90 -0.04 -0.48
N GLY A 82 6.27 0.58 0.65
CA GLY A 82 7.44 1.45 0.76
C GLY A 82 8.69 0.69 1.20
N ASN A 83 9.70 1.40 1.70
CA ASN A 83 10.97 0.81 2.15
C ASN A 83 10.87 0.17 3.54
N HIS A 84 9.87 0.55 4.34
CA HIS A 84 9.61 -0.10 5.63
C HIS A 84 8.82 -1.42 5.48
N ASP A 85 8.08 -1.55 4.39
CA ASP A 85 7.19 -2.68 4.16
C ASP A 85 7.93 -3.90 3.62
N ASN A 86 7.51 -5.10 4.05
CA ASN A 86 7.87 -6.31 3.33
C ASN A 86 6.91 -6.51 2.15
N THR A 87 7.42 -6.38 0.92
CA THR A 87 6.63 -6.51 -0.32
C THR A 87 5.82 -7.81 -0.38
N THR A 88 6.40 -8.95 -0.01
CA THR A 88 5.72 -10.25 -0.06
C THR A 88 4.61 -10.36 1.00
N ARG A 89 4.85 -9.86 2.22
CA ARG A 89 3.85 -9.90 3.29
C ARG A 89 2.68 -8.97 3.01
N LEU A 90 2.94 -7.73 2.60
CA LEU A 90 1.89 -6.79 2.24
C LEU A 90 1.11 -7.30 1.01
N GLY A 91 1.80 -7.94 0.06
CA GLY A 91 1.24 -8.48 -1.17
C GLY A 91 0.57 -9.86 -1.06
N PHE A 92 0.52 -10.50 0.10
CA PHE A 92 0.12 -11.92 0.22
C PHE A 92 -1.26 -12.24 -0.38
N GLY A 93 -2.17 -11.25 -0.36
CA GLY A 93 -3.53 -11.37 -0.86
C GLY A 93 -3.82 -10.62 -2.16
N GLU A 94 -2.82 -10.09 -2.88
CA GLU A 94 -3.00 -9.18 -4.04
C GLU A 94 -4.14 -9.60 -4.98
N ARG A 95 -4.19 -10.88 -5.36
CA ARG A 95 -5.23 -11.40 -6.27
C ARG A 95 -6.62 -11.46 -5.66
N ALA A 96 -6.73 -11.90 -4.41
CA ALA A 96 -8.03 -12.05 -3.74
C ALA A 96 -8.61 -10.67 -3.38
N PHE A 97 -7.78 -9.79 -2.85
CA PHE A 97 -8.15 -8.42 -2.51
C PHE A 97 -8.54 -7.59 -3.74
N GLY A 98 -7.91 -7.84 -4.89
CA GLY A 98 -8.30 -7.18 -6.15
C GLY A 98 -9.75 -7.45 -6.56
N LEU A 99 -10.34 -8.60 -6.18
CA LEU A 99 -11.75 -8.89 -6.43
C LEU A 99 -12.70 -8.05 -5.56
N ALA A 100 -12.20 -7.54 -4.43
CA ALA A 100 -12.93 -6.68 -3.51
C ALA A 100 -12.64 -5.18 -3.75
N GLY A 101 -11.90 -4.83 -4.81
CA GLY A 101 -11.54 -3.43 -5.11
C GLY A 101 -10.30 -2.92 -4.37
N ILE A 102 -9.48 -3.82 -3.79
CA ILE A 102 -8.22 -3.49 -3.13
C ILE A 102 -7.05 -4.01 -3.97
N HIS A 103 -6.36 -3.10 -4.65
CA HIS A 103 -5.30 -3.40 -5.61
C HIS A 103 -3.93 -3.14 -4.98
N ILE A 104 -3.24 -4.20 -4.59
CA ILE A 104 -1.91 -4.11 -3.97
C ILE A 104 -0.83 -4.44 -5.00
N ARG A 105 0.21 -3.63 -5.14
CA ARG A 105 1.41 -4.05 -5.90
C ARG A 105 2.35 -4.85 -5.00
N GLY A 106 2.15 -6.17 -4.92
CA GLY A 106 2.93 -7.09 -4.08
C GLY A 106 4.23 -7.60 -4.70
N SER A 107 4.83 -6.90 -5.67
CA SER A 107 6.03 -7.37 -6.38
C SER A 107 6.85 -6.21 -6.94
N ILE A 108 8.17 -6.27 -6.71
CA ILE A 108 9.17 -5.37 -7.29
C ILE A 108 9.84 -5.94 -8.55
N LYS A 109 9.49 -7.15 -8.99
CA LYS A 109 10.06 -7.73 -10.22
C LYS A 109 9.79 -6.82 -11.43
N PRO A 110 10.75 -6.57 -12.34
CA PRO A 110 10.60 -5.61 -13.43
C PRO A 110 9.33 -5.80 -14.27
N GLU A 111 8.95 -7.04 -14.54
CA GLU A 111 7.75 -7.39 -15.32
C GLU A 111 6.41 -7.08 -14.62
N ARG A 112 6.44 -6.81 -13.31
CA ARG A 112 5.26 -6.51 -12.48
C ARG A 112 5.28 -5.10 -11.90
N ALA A 113 6.44 -4.57 -11.54
CA ALA A 113 6.57 -3.31 -10.81
C ALA A 113 5.93 -2.12 -11.56
N GLY A 114 6.08 -2.07 -12.89
CA GLY A 114 5.48 -1.05 -13.74
C GLY A 114 4.18 -1.48 -14.43
N ALA A 115 3.63 -2.65 -14.12
CA ALA A 115 2.42 -3.12 -14.77
C ALA A 115 1.21 -2.27 -14.31
N PRO A 116 0.39 -1.73 -15.23
CA PRO A 116 -0.77 -0.94 -14.87
C PRO A 116 -1.88 -1.80 -14.26
N PHE A 117 -2.59 -1.25 -13.27
CA PHE A 117 -3.94 -1.67 -12.93
C PHE A 117 -4.91 -0.91 -13.82
N PHE A 118 -5.79 -1.62 -14.54
CA PHE A 118 -6.88 -1.01 -15.30
C PHE A 118 -8.15 -1.09 -14.46
N LEU A 119 -8.68 0.08 -14.12
CA LEU A 119 -9.83 0.23 -13.24
C LEU A 119 -10.96 0.93 -14.01
N ASP A 120 -12.16 0.39 -13.93
CA ASP A 120 -13.33 0.96 -14.61
C ASP A 120 -14.11 1.89 -13.67
N PHE A 121 -14.32 3.13 -14.10
CA PHE A 121 -15.17 4.11 -13.43
C PHE A 121 -16.27 4.61 -14.36
N LYS A 122 -17.27 5.30 -13.80
CA LYS A 122 -18.44 5.77 -14.55
C LYS A 122 -18.11 6.79 -15.64
N ASP A 123 -17.06 7.58 -15.44
CA ASP A 123 -16.59 8.61 -16.37
C ASP A 123 -15.46 8.12 -17.29
N GLY A 124 -15.05 6.86 -17.17
CA GLY A 124 -14.10 6.20 -18.07
C GLY A 124 -13.10 5.30 -17.34
N PRO A 125 -12.32 4.50 -18.08
CA PRO A 125 -11.28 3.67 -17.49
C PRO A 125 -10.08 4.53 -17.03
N LEU A 126 -9.47 4.11 -15.92
CA LEU A 126 -8.22 4.67 -15.40
C LEU A 126 -7.13 3.59 -15.41
N ALA A 127 -5.98 3.92 -15.98
CA ALA A 127 -4.77 3.11 -15.84
C ALA A 127 -3.91 3.67 -14.70
N VAL A 128 -3.67 2.87 -13.66
CA VAL A 128 -2.83 3.24 -12.51
C VAL A 128 -1.53 2.45 -12.54
N VAL A 129 -0.41 3.15 -12.70
CA VAL A 129 0.93 2.55 -12.62
C VAL A 129 1.44 2.70 -11.18
N ALA A 130 1.17 1.68 -10.37
CA ALA A 130 1.49 1.65 -8.94
C ALA A 130 2.91 1.11 -8.72
N VAL A 131 3.92 1.97 -8.78
CA VAL A 131 5.33 1.58 -8.66
C VAL A 131 5.74 1.53 -7.17
N PRO A 132 6.16 0.36 -6.64
CA PRO A 132 6.60 0.22 -5.25
C PRO A 132 7.97 0.86 -5.03
N PHE A 133 8.41 0.95 -3.77
CA PHE A 133 9.80 1.29 -3.48
C PHE A 133 10.74 0.26 -4.13
N LEU A 134 11.66 0.75 -4.97
CA LEU A 134 12.65 -0.07 -5.66
C LEU A 134 13.99 0.13 -4.94
N ASP A 135 14.33 -0.79 -4.05
CA ASP A 135 15.59 -0.74 -3.29
C ASP A 135 16.79 -0.82 -4.26
N PRO A 136 17.63 0.24 -4.36
CA PRO A 136 18.83 0.19 -5.18
C PRO A 136 19.74 -0.99 -4.84
N GLY A 137 19.78 -1.39 -3.55
CA GLY A 137 20.48 -2.57 -3.01
C GLY A 137 20.14 -3.87 -3.74
N MET A 138 18.87 -4.04 -4.13
CA MET A 138 18.41 -5.23 -4.84
C MET A 138 18.75 -5.24 -6.33
N TYR A 139 19.12 -4.08 -6.90
CA TYR A 139 19.49 -3.93 -8.31
C TYR A 139 20.98 -3.64 -8.52
N PHE A 140 21.79 -3.54 -7.46
CA PHE A 140 23.25 -3.65 -7.54
C PHE A 140 23.69 -5.10 -7.82
N VAL A 141 23.06 -5.72 -8.82
CA VAL A 141 23.53 -6.96 -9.43
C VAL A 141 23.39 -6.84 -10.93
N ARG A 142 24.38 -6.18 -11.51
CA ARG A 142 25.09 -6.65 -12.69
C ARG A 142 26.44 -5.93 -12.69
N GLY A 143 27.43 -6.56 -12.07
CA GLY A 143 28.79 -6.42 -12.58
C GLY A 143 28.82 -6.87 -14.04
N ALA A 144 29.82 -6.44 -14.81
CA ALA A 144 29.99 -6.82 -16.22
C ALA A 144 30.10 -8.34 -16.45
N ASP A 145 30.18 -9.13 -15.38
CA ASP A 145 30.31 -10.58 -15.27
C ASP A 145 29.00 -11.33 -14.93
N GLY A 146 27.95 -10.63 -14.48
CA GLY A 146 26.61 -11.22 -14.34
C GLY A 146 26.38 -12.10 -13.10
N GLU A 147 27.25 -12.07 -12.09
CA GLU A 147 27.07 -12.84 -10.85
C GLU A 147 26.42 -12.01 -9.72
N TYR A 148 25.58 -12.67 -8.91
CA TYR A 148 25.00 -12.10 -7.68
C TYR A 148 26.05 -12.13 -6.56
N PRO A 149 26.24 -11.03 -5.80
CA PRO A 149 26.93 -11.13 -4.52
C PRO A 149 26.12 -12.05 -3.61
N GLU A 150 26.78 -13.03 -2.99
CA GLU A 150 26.15 -13.82 -1.93
C GLU A 150 25.66 -12.88 -0.82
N SER A 151 24.39 -13.03 -0.43
CA SER A 151 23.75 -12.24 0.61
C SER A 151 24.48 -12.41 1.94
N GLN A 152 24.88 -11.30 2.59
CA GLN A 152 25.23 -11.25 4.01
C GLN A 152 23.99 -11.08 4.88
#